data_AF-A0AAV6W3R6-F1
#
_entry.id   AF-A0AAV6W3R6-F1
#
_cell.length_a   1.000
_cell.length_b   1.000
_cell.length_c   1.000
_cell.angle_alpha   90.00
_cell.angle_beta   90.00
_cell.angle_gamma   90.00
#
_symmetry.space_group_name_H-M   'P 1'
#
loop_
_entity.id
_entity.type
_entity.pdbx_description
1 polymer ?
#
loop_
_entity_poly.entity_id
_entity_poly.type
_entity_poly.pdbx_seq_one_letter_code
_entity_poly.pdbx_strand_id
1 'polypeptide(L)'
;MKENDIYDCSPVEVRSNMILFCSEIPKEIVSEGVLLSMDPNEKTDEIALGHEFVKVVIRKAIQPVYFLMRPRRGVSTVREAVGKSVAWEYLNVMEK
;
A
#
# COMPACT_ATOMS: atom_id res chain seq x y z
N MET A 1 28.93 14.76 20.02
CA MET A 1 27.50 14.68 20.37
C MET A 1 26.87 13.80 19.31
N LYS A 2 26.36 12.63 19.69
CA LYS A 2 25.71 11.65 18.80
C LYS A 2 24.21 11.93 18.79
N GLU A 3 23.56 11.75 17.65
CA GLU A 3 22.17 11.26 17.46
C GLU A 3 21.98 11.29 15.92
N ASN A 4 22.03 10.23 15.09
CA ASN A 4 21.34 8.94 15.08
C ASN A 4 19.81 9.03 15.09
N ASP A 5 19.23 9.43 13.96
CA ASP A 5 17.94 8.92 13.48
C ASP A 5 18.20 8.32 12.08
N ILE A 6 18.94 7.22 11.97
CA ILE A 6 18.38 5.87 11.87
C ILE A 6 16.97 5.95 11.31
N TYR A 7 16.84 5.64 10.02
CA TYR A 7 15.59 5.21 9.40
C TYR A 7 14.85 4.35 10.43
N ASP A 8 13.72 4.85 10.92
CA ASP A 8 12.78 4.08 11.72
C ASP A 8 12.24 2.96 10.82
N CYS A 9 13.09 1.94 10.67
CA CYS A 9 12.76 0.63 10.22
C CYS A 9 12.51 -0.16 11.49
N SER A 10 11.50 0.27 12.26
CA SER A 10 10.72 -0.64 13.07
C SER A 10 10.52 -1.93 12.24
N PRO A 11 10.71 -3.13 12.83
CA PRO A 11 10.47 -4.35 12.10
C PRO A 11 9.08 -4.23 11.52
N VAL A 12 8.95 -4.19 10.19
CA VAL A 12 7.64 -4.24 9.54
C VAL A 12 7.04 -5.53 10.07
N GLU A 13 6.14 -5.41 11.04
CA GLU A 13 5.40 -6.52 11.57
C GLU A 13 4.68 -7.08 10.34
N VAL A 14 5.17 -8.21 9.81
CA VAL A 14 4.66 -8.76 8.56
C VAL A 14 3.30 -9.32 8.92
N ARG A 15 2.25 -8.49 8.85
CA ARG A 15 0.94 -8.87 9.37
C ARG A 15 0.34 -9.96 8.48
N SER A 16 0.25 -9.72 7.16
CA SER A 16 -0.18 -10.71 6.16
C SER A 16 0.29 -10.32 4.76
N ASN A 17 0.67 -11.31 3.94
CA ASN A 17 0.92 -11.10 2.50
C ASN A 17 -0.42 -10.99 1.77
N MET A 18 -0.54 -10.01 0.88
CA MET A 18 -1.77 -9.71 0.17
C MET A 18 -1.56 -9.73 -1.35
N ILE A 19 -2.54 -10.25 -2.06
CA ILE A 19 -2.76 -10.03 -3.48
C ILE A 19 -3.66 -8.80 -3.63
N LEU A 20 -3.23 -7.85 -4.47
CA LEU A 20 -3.93 -6.61 -4.73
C LEU A 20 -4.53 -6.65 -6.13
N PHE A 21 -5.83 -6.40 -6.23
CA PHE A 21 -6.58 -6.38 -7.48
C PHE A 21 -6.83 -4.96 -7.99
N CYS A 22 -7.07 -4.84 -9.29
CA CYS A 22 -7.59 -3.61 -9.90
C CYS A 22 -9.02 -3.29 -9.41
N SER A 23 -9.44 -2.04 -9.55
CA SER A 23 -10.81 -1.60 -9.27
C SER A 23 -11.82 -2.12 -10.29
N GLU A 24 -11.38 -2.35 -11.52
CA GLU A 24 -12.18 -2.74 -12.68
C GLU A 24 -12.66 -4.20 -12.61
N ILE A 25 -13.68 -4.51 -13.42
CA ILE A 25 -14.18 -5.88 -13.64
C ILE A 25 -13.87 -6.25 -15.10
N PRO A 26 -13.28 -7.43 -15.40
CA PRO A 26 -12.91 -8.48 -14.45
C PRO A 26 -11.74 -8.06 -13.54
N LYS A 27 -11.72 -8.62 -12.32
CA LYS A 27 -10.65 -8.36 -11.35
C LYS A 27 -9.34 -9.00 -11.85
N GLU A 28 -8.32 -8.18 -12.01
CA GLU A 28 -6.97 -8.60 -12.37
C GLU A 28 -5.98 -8.31 -11.24
N ILE A 29 -4.97 -9.16 -11.10
CA ILE A 29 -3.90 -8.94 -10.13
C ILE A 29 -2.99 -7.82 -10.63
N VAL A 30 -2.83 -6.77 -9.84
CA VAL A 30 -1.97 -5.63 -10.18
C VAL A 30 -0.69 -5.58 -9.35
N SER A 31 -0.71 -6.11 -8.12
CA SER A 31 0.48 -6.18 -7.27
C SER A 31 0.38 -7.21 -6.16
N GLU A 32 1.54 -7.55 -5.60
CA GLU A 32 1.65 -8.24 -4.31
C GLU A 32 2.13 -7.22 -3.26
N GLY A 33 1.59 -7.32 -2.05
CA GLY A 33 1.89 -6.39 -0.96
C GLY A 33 1.81 -7.02 0.42
N VAL A 34 2.00 -6.18 1.44
CA VAL A 34 1.84 -6.56 2.85
C VAL A 34 0.86 -5.60 3.49
N LEU A 35 -0.13 -6.13 4.19
CA LEU A 35 -1.06 -5.33 4.99
C LEU A 35 -0.32 -4.72 6.19
N LEU A 36 -0.42 -3.40 6.35
CA LEU A 36 0.05 -2.70 7.53
C LEU A 36 -1.08 -2.42 8.51
N SER A 37 -2.24 -1.97 8.01
CA SER A 37 -3.33 -1.53 8.87
C SER A 37 -4.68 -1.49 8.16
N MET A 38 -5.73 -1.62 8.98
CA MET A 38 -7.14 -1.43 8.61
C MET A 38 -7.80 -0.35 9.49
N ASP A 39 -7.02 0.40 10.30
CA ASP A 39 -7.57 1.48 11.12
C ASP A 39 -7.98 2.66 10.23
N PRO A 40 -9.28 3.03 10.19
CA PRO A 40 -9.77 4.12 9.35
C PRO A 40 -9.17 5.49 9.71
N ASN A 41 -8.68 5.66 10.94
CA ASN A 41 -8.06 6.91 11.41
C ASN A 41 -6.57 6.98 11.07
N GLU A 42 -5.95 5.86 10.67
CA GLU A 42 -4.55 5.87 10.30
C GLU A 42 -4.34 6.72 9.05
N LYS A 43 -3.24 7.48 9.04
CA LYS A 43 -2.90 8.35 7.92
C LYS A 43 -1.98 7.64 6.93
N THR A 44 -2.32 7.81 5.66
CA THR A 44 -1.43 7.55 4.53
C THR A 44 -1.21 8.88 3.83
N ASP A 45 0.02 9.39 3.89
CA ASP A 45 0.38 10.69 3.32
C ASP A 45 -0.53 11.83 3.83
N GLU A 46 -0.65 11.96 5.15
CA GLU A 46 -1.44 12.98 5.88
C GLU A 46 -2.97 12.87 5.75
N ILE A 47 -3.49 12.04 4.83
CA ILE A 47 -4.91 11.79 4.62
C ILE A 47 -5.33 10.55 5.40
N ALA A 48 -6.44 10.64 6.15
CA ALA A 48 -7.03 9.50 6.83
C ALA A 48 -7.42 8.40 5.82
N LEU A 49 -7.21 7.16 6.20
CA LEU A 49 -7.47 6.00 5.36
C LEU A 49 -8.97 5.89 5.01
N GLY A 50 -9.83 6.02 6.01
CA GLY A 50 -11.28 5.79 5.90
C GLY A 50 -11.65 4.30 5.91
N HIS A 51 -12.93 4.00 6.12
CA HIS A 51 -13.41 2.61 6.29
C HIS A 51 -13.27 1.73 5.05
N GLU A 52 -13.20 2.33 3.86
CA GLU A 52 -13.16 1.61 2.58
C GLU A 52 -11.74 1.18 2.19
N PHE A 53 -10.72 1.61 2.94
CA PHE A 53 -9.33 1.42 2.55
C PHE A 53 -8.51 0.70 3.62
N VAL A 54 -7.49 0.00 3.16
CA VAL A 54 -6.43 -0.60 3.96
C VAL A 54 -5.09 0.04 3.59
N LYS A 55 -4.19 0.11 4.56
CA LYS A 55 -2.81 0.55 4.31
C LYS A 55 -1.97 -0.65 3.97
N VAL A 56 -1.37 -0.64 2.77
CA VAL A 56 -0.53 -1.74 2.27
C VAL A 56 0.81 -1.21 1.81
N VAL A 57 1.87 -2.02 1.94
CA VAL A 57 3.15 -1.78 1.26
C VAL A 57 3.19 -2.59 0.00
N ILE A 58 3.48 -1.95 -1.14
CA ILE A 58 3.66 -2.67 -2.41
C ILE A 58 5.02 -3.38 -2.38
N ARG A 59 5.02 -4.72 -2.49
CA ARG A 59 6.24 -5.53 -2.58
C ARG A 59 6.65 -5.80 -4.02
N LYS A 60 5.69 -6.05 -4.89
CA LYS A 60 5.94 -6.41 -6.30
C LYS A 60 4.85 -5.82 -7.19
N ALA A 61 5.28 -5.16 -8.26
CA ALA A 61 4.39 -4.69 -9.31
C ALA A 61 4.15 -5.81 -10.35
N ILE A 62 2.90 -6.27 -10.49
CA ILE A 62 2.49 -7.21 -11.54
C ILE A 62 2.03 -6.45 -12.78
N GLN A 63 1.30 -5.35 -12.58
CA GLN A 63 0.92 -4.37 -13.60
C GLN A 63 1.54 -3.01 -13.28
N PRO A 64 2.79 -2.74 -13.73
CA PRO A 64 3.56 -1.58 -13.28
C PRO A 64 2.99 -0.22 -13.69
N VAL A 65 2.15 -0.17 -14.72
CA VAL A 65 1.53 1.06 -15.25
C VAL A 65 0.13 1.31 -14.68
N TYR A 66 -0.37 0.41 -13.82
CA TYR A 66 -1.65 0.62 -13.13
C TYR A 66 -1.56 1.84 -12.23
N PHE A 67 -2.54 2.73 -12.33
CA PHE A 67 -2.59 3.97 -11.55
C PHE A 67 -3.13 3.71 -10.14
N LEU A 68 -2.52 4.35 -9.15
CA LEU A 68 -3.01 4.30 -7.78
C LEU A 68 -4.32 5.08 -7.65
N MET A 69 -5.21 4.60 -6.79
CA MET A 69 -6.46 5.28 -6.49
C MET A 69 -6.26 6.62 -5.78
N ARG A 70 -5.21 6.71 -4.94
CA ARG A 70 -4.79 7.93 -4.25
C ARG A 70 -3.36 8.28 -4.69
N PRO A 71 -3.17 8.87 -5.89
CA PRO A 71 -1.85 9.28 -6.33
C PRO A 71 -1.35 10.45 -5.49
N ARG A 72 -0.03 10.52 -5.30
CA ARG A 72 0.66 11.64 -4.64
C ARG A 72 1.84 12.10 -5.47
N ARG A 73 2.44 13.23 -5.08
CA ARG A 73 3.58 13.81 -5.81
C ARG A 73 4.73 12.80 -5.94
N GLY A 74 5.04 12.41 -7.18
CA GLY A 74 6.09 11.43 -7.50
C GLY A 74 5.73 9.96 -7.28
N VAL A 75 4.46 9.65 -6.97
CA VAL A 75 3.95 8.26 -6.84
C VAL A 75 2.52 8.20 -7.37
N SER A 76 2.39 7.80 -8.62
CA SER A 76 1.11 7.69 -9.34
C SER A 76 0.81 6.28 -9.84
N THR A 77 1.85 5.45 -10.01
CA THR A 77 1.73 4.09 -10.53
C THR A 77 2.16 3.05 -9.50
N VAL A 78 1.72 1.80 -9.69
CA VAL A 78 2.15 0.66 -8.87
C VAL A 78 3.67 0.49 -8.90
N ARG A 79 4.34 0.75 -10.04
CA ARG A 79 5.81 0.72 -10.13
C ARG A 79 6.46 1.71 -9.17
N GLU A 80 5.98 2.95 -9.16
CA GLU A 80 6.53 4.01 -8.32
C GLU A 80 6.23 3.79 -6.82
N ALA A 81 5.21 2.98 -6.54
CA ALA A 81 4.76 2.62 -5.19
C ALA A 81 5.52 1.46 -4.57
N VAL A 82 6.34 0.71 -5.33
CA VAL A 82 7.14 -0.41 -4.80
C VAL A 82 8.01 0.07 -3.62
N GLY A 83 7.90 -0.62 -2.49
CA GLY A 83 8.58 -0.28 -1.24
C GLY A 83 7.93 0.83 -0.42
N LYS A 84 6.79 1.38 -0.86
CA LYS A 84 6.07 2.47 -0.18
C LYS A 84 4.71 2.01 0.31
N SER A 85 4.22 2.64 1.37
CA SER A 85 2.83 2.49 1.80
C SER A 85 1.87 3.27 0.91
N VAL A 86 0.74 2.67 0.60
CA VAL A 86 -0.37 3.26 -0.15
C VAL A 86 -1.69 2.81 0.46
N ALA A 87 -2.75 3.59 0.21
CA ALA A 87 -4.11 3.17 0.51
C ALA A 87 -4.62 2.29 -0.64
N TRP A 88 -5.24 1.16 -0.31
CA TRP A 88 -5.88 0.25 -1.26
C TRP A 88 -7.30 -0.06 -0.82
N GLU A 89 -8.23 -0.25 -1.74
CA GLU A 89 -9.60 -0.64 -1.40
C GLU A 89 -9.63 -1.98 -0.68
N TYR A 90 -10.32 -2.04 0.46
CA TYR A 90 -10.48 -3.26 1.26
C TYR A 90 -11.08 -4.42 0.44
N LEU A 91 -12.01 -4.11 -0.46
CA LEU A 91 -12.65 -5.11 -1.32
C LEU A 91 -11.72 -5.66 -2.42
N ASN A 92 -10.59 -5.01 -2.66
CA ASN A 92 -9.63 -5.37 -3.71
C ASN A 92 -8.32 -5.92 -3.13
N VAL A 93 -8.34 -6.39 -1.88
CA VAL A 93 -7.23 -7.12 -1.27
C VAL A 93 -7.66 -8.52 -0.86
N MET A 94 -6.76 -9.49 -1.03
CA MET A 94 -6.98 -10.89 -0.62
C MET A 94 -5.70 -11.43 0.01
N GLU A 95 -5.83 -12.14 1.13
CA GLU A 95 -4.69 -12.82 1.76
C GLU A 95 -4.17 -13.93 0.83
N LYS A 96 -2.84 -13.98 0.67
CA LYS A 96 -2.15 -14.89 -0.25
C LYS A 96 -1.91 -16.27 0.38
#